data_AF-A0A3D1VMS8-F1
#
_entry.id   AF-A0A3D1VMS8-F1
#
_cell.length_a   1.000
_cell.length_b   1.000
_cell.length_c   1.000
_cell.angle_alpha   90.00
_cell.angle_beta   90.00
_cell.angle_gamma   90.00
#
_symmetry.space_group_name_H-M   'P 1'
#
loop_
_entity.id
_entity.type
_entity.pdbx_description
1 polymer ?
#
loop_
_entity_poly.entity_id
_entity_poly.type
_entity_poly.pdbx_seq_one_letter_code
_entity_poly.pdbx_strand_id
1 'polypeptide(L)'
;MNILYRCFEDDGEFLSLVGALKTNRTPSMVTGLSDSARSVLLTALLKANGEKALILLPEEKEAYALAATFSTFDLRCFVYPTRDFQWGSPISASHIFEQQRLSVLKHMLDGDFDVVIASIEAACQQTLPRRMLKTYT
;
A
#
# COMPACT_ATOMS: atom_id res chain seq x y z
N MET A 1 4.66 -15.77 9.45
CA MET A 1 5.17 -15.19 10.72
C MET A 1 4.02 -14.51 11.49
N ASN A 2 3.48 -15.14 12.54
CA ASN A 2 2.25 -14.69 13.25
C ASN A 2 2.51 -13.92 14.57
N ILE A 3 3.77 -13.62 14.87
CA ILE A 3 4.19 -13.06 16.17
C ILE A 3 3.68 -11.63 16.39
N LEU A 4 3.65 -10.80 15.34
CA LEU A 4 3.24 -9.40 15.46
C LEU A 4 1.75 -9.24 15.74
N TYR A 5 0.92 -10.12 15.18
CA TYR A 5 -0.50 -10.14 15.49
C TYR A 5 -0.73 -10.54 16.95
N ARG A 6 0.02 -11.54 17.45
CA ARG A 6 -0.03 -11.96 18.86
C ARG A 6 0.32 -10.87 19.85
N CYS A 7 1.20 -9.93 19.49
CA CYS A 7 1.51 -8.78 20.36
C CYS A 7 0.30 -7.88 20.63
N PHE A 8 -0.73 -7.92 19.77
CA PHE A 8 -1.94 -7.12 19.92
C PHE A 8 -3.20 -7.95 20.19
N GLU A 9 -3.09 -9.27 20.34
CA GLU A 9 -4.25 -10.15 20.57
C GLU A 9 -5.02 -9.80 21.85
N ASP A 10 -4.32 -9.27 22.86
CA ASP A 10 -4.90 -8.86 24.15
C ASP A 10 -5.16 -7.34 24.27
N ASP A 11 -4.83 -6.56 23.23
CA ASP A 11 -5.00 -5.10 23.25
C ASP A 11 -6.45 -4.72 22.87
N GLY A 12 -7.18 -4.17 23.85
CA GLY A 12 -8.58 -3.77 23.66
C GLY A 12 -8.79 -2.68 22.62
N GLU A 13 -7.86 -1.74 22.45
CA GLU A 13 -7.95 -0.69 21.44
C GLU A 13 -7.73 -1.26 20.04
N PHE A 14 -6.77 -2.17 19.90
CA PHE A 14 -6.54 -2.89 18.65
C PHE A 14 -7.74 -3.74 18.26
N LEU A 15 -8.29 -4.52 19.19
CA LEU A 15 -9.48 -5.35 18.92
C LEU A 15 -10.68 -4.49 18.56
N SER A 16 -10.85 -3.33 19.21
CA SER A 16 -11.89 -2.35 18.88
C SER A 16 -11.72 -1.83 17.44
N LEU A 17 -10.50 -1.50 17.03
CA LEU A 17 -10.18 -1.05 15.68
C LEU A 17 -10.46 -2.16 14.64
N VAL A 18 -10.01 -3.39 14.88
CA VAL A 18 -10.28 -4.54 14.00
C VAL A 18 -11.79 -4.78 13.88
N GLY A 19 -12.52 -4.70 15.00
CA GLY A 19 -13.99 -4.81 15.01
C GLY A 19 -14.68 -3.69 14.22
N ALA A 20 -14.21 -2.45 14.34
CA ALA A 20 -14.72 -1.31 13.58
C ALA A 20 -14.51 -1.51 12.08
N LEU A 21 -13.33 -1.97 11.65
CA LEU A 21 -13.04 -2.27 10.25
C LEU A 21 -13.92 -3.41 9.71
N LYS A 22 -14.09 -4.51 10.46
CA LYS A 22 -14.94 -5.64 10.06
C LYS A 22 -16.42 -5.29 9.98
N THR A 23 -16.87 -4.32 10.77
CA THR A 23 -18.26 -3.85 10.78
C THR A 23 -18.50 -2.60 9.92
N ASN A 24 -17.52 -2.18 9.12
CA ASN A 24 -17.56 -0.96 8.29
C ASN A 24 -17.91 0.32 9.08
N ARG A 25 -17.51 0.41 10.36
CA ARG A 25 -17.63 1.63 11.17
C ARG A 25 -16.46 2.57 10.92
N THR A 26 -16.35 3.03 9.68
CA THR A 26 -15.33 3.98 9.22
C THR A 26 -15.96 5.37 9.01
N PRO A 27 -15.21 6.47 9.22
CA PRO A 27 -13.76 6.56 9.44
C PRO A 27 -13.33 6.18 10.86
N SER A 28 -12.10 5.67 10.99
CA SER A 28 -11.45 5.41 12.28
C SER A 28 -10.10 6.13 12.29
N MET A 29 -9.72 6.68 13.45
CA MET A 29 -8.48 7.44 13.61
C MET A 29 -7.64 6.78 14.70
N VAL A 30 -6.35 6.62 14.43
CA VAL A 30 -5.36 6.15 15.40
C VAL A 30 -4.32 7.24 15.59
N THR A 31 -4.04 7.59 16.83
CA THR A 31 -3.13 8.69 17.20
C THR A 31 -2.12 8.21 18.24
N GLY A 32 -1.00 8.92 18.39
CA GLY A 32 0.02 8.60 19.41
C GLY A 32 0.99 7.48 19.04
N LEU A 33 1.01 7.07 17.77
CA LEU A 33 1.96 6.06 17.29
C LEU A 33 3.30 6.68 16.89
N SER A 34 4.39 6.02 17.26
CA SER A 34 5.70 6.24 16.64
C SER A 34 5.75 5.63 15.23
N ASP A 35 6.72 6.04 14.41
CA ASP A 35 6.87 5.49 13.05
C ASP A 35 7.08 3.97 13.03
N SER A 36 7.86 3.45 13.99
CA SER A 36 8.08 2.01 14.15
C SER A 36 6.80 1.29 14.54
N ALA A 37 6.05 1.85 15.50
CA ALA A 37 4.77 1.29 15.96
C ALA A 37 3.71 1.30 14.85
N ARG A 38 3.68 2.34 14.00
CA ARG A 38 2.79 2.43 12.84
C ARG A 38 2.97 1.24 11.91
N SER A 39 4.21 0.90 11.55
CA SER A 39 4.50 -0.19 10.61
C SER A 39 4.09 -1.55 11.17
N VAL A 40 4.33 -1.77 12.47
CA VAL A 40 3.96 -3.00 13.17
C VAL A 40 2.43 -3.13 13.31
N LEU A 41 1.75 -2.04 13.68
CA LEU A 41 0.29 -1.98 13.76
C LEU A 41 -0.37 -2.26 12.39
N LEU A 42 0.10 -1.60 11.33
CA LEU A 42 -0.41 -1.82 9.97
C LEU A 42 -0.26 -3.27 9.54
N THR A 43 0.90 -3.88 9.84
CA THR A 43 1.15 -5.30 9.55
C THR A 43 0.18 -6.21 10.30
N ALA A 44 -0.09 -5.92 11.58
CA ALA A 44 -1.05 -6.68 12.37
C ALA A 44 -2.49 -6.52 11.84
N LEU A 45 -2.89 -5.30 11.48
CA LEU A 45 -4.20 -5.01 10.88
C LEU A 45 -4.41 -5.74 9.55
N LEU A 46 -3.40 -5.72 8.67
CA LEU A 46 -3.44 -6.42 7.39
C LEU A 46 -3.70 -7.92 7.60
N LYS A 47 -2.96 -8.55 8.52
CA LYS A 47 -3.15 -9.97 8.85
C LYS A 47 -4.53 -10.26 9.45
N ALA A 48 -5.07 -9.34 10.25
CA ALA A 48 -6.39 -9.49 10.87
C ALA A 48 -7.58 -9.40 9.87
N ASN A 49 -7.37 -8.72 8.73
CA ASN A 49 -8.43 -8.30 7.81
C ASN A 49 -8.32 -8.86 6.37
N GLY A 50 -7.43 -9.82 6.12
CA GLY A 50 -7.34 -10.51 4.81
C GLY A 50 -6.28 -9.95 3.87
N GLU A 51 -5.24 -9.33 4.43
CA GLU A 51 -3.93 -9.07 3.82
C GLU A 51 -3.93 -8.18 2.57
N LYS A 52 -5.03 -7.50 2.23
CA LYS A 52 -5.09 -6.56 1.10
C LYS A 52 -5.42 -5.14 1.54
N ALA A 53 -4.52 -4.19 1.28
CA ALA A 53 -4.80 -2.77 1.49
C ALA A 53 -4.14 -1.84 0.47
N LEU A 54 -4.76 -0.67 0.32
CA LEU A 54 -4.15 0.51 -0.28
C LEU A 54 -3.79 1.49 0.85
N ILE A 55 -2.53 1.89 0.92
CA ILE A 55 -2.04 2.87 1.90
C ILE A 55 -1.68 4.14 1.15
N LEU A 56 -2.23 5.27 1.59
CA LEU A 56 -1.91 6.58 1.06
C LEU A 56 -0.98 7.30 2.03
N LEU A 57 0.14 7.78 1.49
CA LEU A 57 1.11 8.59 2.24
C LEU A 57 1.28 9.96 1.60
N PRO A 58 1.73 10.98 2.36
CA PRO A 58 1.97 12.31 1.81
C PRO A 58 3.08 12.31 0.77
N GLU A 59 4.18 11.58 1.03
CA GLU A 59 5.39 11.60 0.20
C GLU A 59 5.78 10.22 -0.31
N GLU A 60 6.35 10.17 -1.52
CA GLU A 60 6.80 8.92 -2.13
C GLU A 60 8.03 8.32 -1.42
N LYS A 61 8.90 9.15 -0.84
CA LYS A 61 10.04 8.68 -0.04
C LYS A 61 9.60 7.84 1.15
N GLU A 62 8.54 8.27 1.85
CA GLU A 62 7.95 7.51 2.96
C GLU A 62 7.32 6.20 2.47
N ALA A 63 6.74 6.19 1.27
CA ALA A 63 6.18 4.99 0.67
C ALA A 63 7.23 3.90 0.44
N TYR A 64 8.40 4.26 -0.11
CA TYR A 64 9.50 3.30 -0.27
C TYR A 64 10.06 2.82 1.07
N ALA A 65 10.18 3.69 2.08
CA ALA A 65 10.64 3.30 3.41
C ALA A 65 9.67 2.32 4.09
N LEU A 66 8.37 2.56 3.97
CA LEU A 66 7.34 1.66 4.49
C LEU A 66 7.30 0.33 3.72
N ALA A 67 7.42 0.36 2.39
CA ALA A 67 7.50 -0.84 1.57
C ALA A 67 8.70 -1.71 1.92
N ALA A 68 9.88 -1.10 2.14
CA ALA A 68 11.07 -1.79 2.62
C ALA A 68 10.80 -2.47 3.98
N THR A 69 10.10 -1.78 4.89
CA THR A 69 9.71 -2.35 6.18
C THR A 69 8.77 -3.54 6.01
N PHE A 70 7.74 -3.44 5.17
CA PHE A 70 6.81 -4.53 4.90
C PHE A 70 7.45 -5.74 4.21
N SER A 71 8.47 -5.52 3.38
CA SER A 71 9.24 -6.62 2.79
C SER A 71 9.92 -7.49 3.85
N THR A 72 10.33 -6.91 4.99
CA THR A 72 10.90 -7.67 6.12
C THR A 72 9.86 -8.55 6.83
N PHE A 73 8.57 -8.26 6.64
CA PHE A 73 7.45 -9.02 7.19
C PHE A 73 6.85 -10.02 6.20
N ASP A 74 7.51 -10.23 5.06
CA ASP A 74 7.10 -11.15 3.99
C ASP A 74 5.76 -10.76 3.35
N LEU A 75 5.48 -9.45 3.32
CA LEU A 75 4.32 -8.90 2.60
C LEU A 75 4.74 -8.52 1.18
N ARG A 76 3.93 -8.91 0.18
CA ARG A 76 4.07 -8.46 -1.21
C ARG A 76 3.59 -7.03 -1.32
N CYS A 77 4.50 -6.10 -1.04
CA CYS A 77 4.24 -4.68 -1.06
C CYS A 77 4.81 -4.02 -2.33
N PHE A 78 3.97 -3.22 -3.01
CA PHE A 78 4.37 -2.46 -4.18
C PHE A 78 4.11 -0.96 -3.98
N VAL A 79 5.05 -0.13 -4.40
CA VAL A 79 4.86 1.33 -4.43
C VAL A 79 4.34 1.72 -5.81
N TYR A 80 3.19 2.40 -5.87
CA TYR A 80 2.67 3.00 -7.09
C TYR A 80 3.29 4.38 -7.29
N PRO A 81 4.22 4.53 -8.26
CA PRO A 81 5.01 5.76 -8.36
C PRO A 81 4.20 6.89 -8.97
N THR A 82 4.52 8.11 -8.54
CA THR A 82 3.96 9.34 -9.11
C THR A 82 4.40 9.50 -10.57
N ARG A 83 3.54 10.03 -11.44
CA ARG A 83 3.92 10.31 -12.83
C ARG A 83 4.88 11.50 -12.86
N ASP A 84 6.15 11.23 -13.15
CA ASP A 84 7.17 12.28 -13.28
C ASP A 84 7.19 12.83 -14.72
N PHE A 85 6.77 14.09 -14.90
CA PHE A 85 6.86 14.81 -16.17
C PHE A 85 8.21 15.53 -16.24
N GLN A 86 9.25 14.82 -16.66
CA GLN A 86 10.56 15.44 -16.83
C GLN A 86 10.61 16.26 -18.14
N TRP A 87 10.69 17.59 -18.02
CA TRP A 87 11.04 18.50 -19.12
C TRP A 87 12.55 18.46 -19.39
N GLY A 88 13.04 17.34 -19.95
CA GLY A 88 14.45 17.22 -20.34
C GLY A 88 14.86 15.77 -20.62
N SER A 89 15.10 15.46 -21.91
CA SER A 89 15.36 14.13 -22.49
C SER A 89 14.11 13.22 -22.64
N PRO A 90 13.44 13.17 -23.82
CA PRO A 90 12.00 12.90 -23.88
C PRO A 90 11.56 11.42 -23.92
N ILE A 91 12.45 10.43 -23.86
CA ILE A 91 12.08 9.06 -24.31
C ILE A 91 12.33 7.97 -23.26
N SER A 92 13.50 7.90 -22.64
CA SER A 92 13.87 6.73 -21.83
C SER A 92 13.29 6.73 -20.41
N ALA A 93 13.33 7.85 -19.68
CA ALA A 93 12.85 7.90 -18.29
C ALA A 93 11.32 7.76 -18.17
N SER A 94 10.57 8.42 -19.06
CA SER A 94 9.11 8.36 -19.06
C SER A 94 8.58 6.95 -19.31
N HIS A 95 9.20 6.19 -20.22
CA HIS A 95 8.82 4.80 -20.47
C HIS A 95 9.07 3.88 -19.27
N ILE A 96 10.13 4.11 -18.48
CA ILE A 96 10.42 3.30 -17.29
C ILE A 96 9.36 3.52 -16.21
N PHE A 97 8.96 4.77 -15.95
CA PHE A 97 7.90 5.06 -14.96
C PHE A 97 6.54 4.53 -15.41
N GLU A 98 6.20 4.68 -16.70
CA GLU A 98 4.96 4.13 -17.26
C GLU A 98 4.95 2.59 -17.12
N GLN A 99 6.08 1.93 -17.39
CA GLN A 99 6.25 0.48 -17.19
C GLN A 99 6.10 0.08 -15.72
N GLN A 100 6.70 0.81 -14.79
CA GLN A 100 6.56 0.54 -13.35
C GLN A 100 5.11 0.65 -12.89
N ARG A 101 4.39 1.71 -13.29
CA ARG A 101 2.97 1.88 -12.98
C ARG A 101 2.12 0.73 -13.53
N LEU A 102 2.37 0.35 -14.78
CA LEU A 102 1.68 -0.79 -15.40
C LEU A 102 1.98 -2.11 -14.70
N SER A 103 3.22 -2.32 -14.25
CA SER A 103 3.61 -3.50 -13.48
C SER A 103 2.82 -3.61 -12.17
N VAL A 104 2.73 -2.52 -11.40
CA VAL A 104 1.94 -2.50 -10.15
C VAL A 104 0.46 -2.76 -10.44
N LEU A 105 -0.11 -2.11 -11.46
CA LEU A 105 -1.51 -2.33 -11.86
C LEU A 105 -1.77 -3.78 -12.32
N LYS A 106 -0.76 -4.43 -12.92
CA LYS A 106 -0.84 -5.83 -13.30
C LYS A 106 -0.84 -6.76 -12.08
N HIS A 107 0.08 -6.55 -11.12
CA HIS A 107 0.05 -7.28 -9.84
C HIS A 107 -1.31 -7.11 -9.13
N MET A 108 -1.88 -5.91 -9.18
CA MET A 108 -3.23 -5.65 -8.65
C MET A 108 -4.34 -6.41 -9.38
N LEU A 109 -4.24 -6.51 -10.71
CA LEU A 109 -5.21 -7.21 -11.54
C LEU A 109 -5.16 -8.72 -11.32
N ASP A 110 -3.95 -9.28 -11.24
CA ASP A 110 -3.68 -10.71 -11.02
C ASP A 110 -3.95 -11.11 -9.56
N GLY A 111 -4.10 -10.14 -8.67
CA GLY A 111 -4.29 -10.36 -7.24
C GLY A 111 -3.03 -10.79 -6.50
N ASP A 112 -1.87 -10.68 -7.16
CA ASP A 112 -0.54 -10.99 -6.64
C ASP A 112 0.05 -9.78 -5.90
N PHE A 113 -0.61 -9.38 -4.82
CA PHE A 113 -0.15 -8.32 -3.93
C PHE A 113 -0.88 -8.43 -2.59
N ASP A 114 -0.23 -7.91 -1.56
CA ASP A 114 -0.81 -7.74 -0.23
C ASP A 114 -0.99 -6.24 0.06
N VAL A 115 -0.02 -5.40 -0.29
CA VAL A 115 -0.12 -3.95 -0.04
C VAL A 115 0.28 -3.18 -1.28
N VAL A 116 -0.51 -2.16 -1.60
CA VAL A 116 -0.09 -1.11 -2.52
C VAL A 116 0.03 0.19 -1.73
N ILE A 117 1.16 0.87 -1.87
CA ILE A 117 1.41 2.17 -1.23
C ILE A 117 1.50 3.22 -2.33
N ALA A 118 0.78 4.33 -2.19
CA ALA A 118 0.82 5.42 -3.14
C ALA A 118 0.97 6.76 -2.40
N SER A 119 1.64 7.71 -3.04
CA SER A 119 1.51 9.11 -2.62
C SER A 119 0.09 9.59 -2.89
N ILE A 120 -0.38 10.62 -2.17
CA ILE A 120 -1.67 11.27 -2.46
C ILE A 120 -1.70 11.77 -3.91
N GLU A 121 -0.57 12.28 -4.40
CA GLU A 121 -0.43 12.74 -5.78
C GLU A 121 -0.63 11.60 -6.79
N ALA A 122 0.05 10.46 -6.59
CA ALA A 122 -0.07 9.31 -7.47
C ALA A 122 -1.50 8.74 -7.49
N ALA A 123 -2.19 8.75 -6.34
CA ALA A 123 -3.55 8.26 -6.21
C ALA A 123 -4.59 9.14 -6.92
N CYS A 124 -4.35 10.45 -7.02
CA CYS A 124 -5.23 11.39 -7.73
C CYS A 124 -5.08 11.30 -9.26
N GLN A 125 -4.00 10.69 -9.77
CA GLN A 125 -3.75 10.58 -11.21
C GLN A 125 -4.62 9.47 -11.84
N GLN A 126 -5.12 9.74 -13.04
CA GLN A 126 -5.88 8.73 -13.78
C GLN A 126 -5.02 7.51 -14.12
N THR A 127 -5.65 6.34 -14.05
CA THR A 127 -5.04 5.04 -14.37
C THR A 127 -5.64 4.46 -15.65
N LEU A 128 -4.95 3.50 -16.25
CA LEU A 128 -5.49 2.78 -17.39
C LEU A 128 -6.75 2.01 -16.94
N PRO A 129 -7.88 2.11 -17.65
CA PRO A 129 -9.08 1.35 -17.32
C PRO A 129 -8.80 -0.15 -17.27
N ARG A 130 -9.39 -0.84 -16.28
CA ARG A 130 -9.25 -2.30 -16.09
C ARG A 130 -9.48 -3.11 -17.37
N ARG A 131 -10.44 -2.70 -18.21
CA ARG A 131 -10.74 -3.36 -19.49
C ARG A 131 -9.56 -3.31 -20.46
N MET A 132 -8.82 -2.20 -20.50
CA MET A 132 -7.65 -2.07 -21.38
C MET A 132 -6.45 -2.80 -20.81
N LEU A 133 -6.24 -2.78 -19.48
CA LEU A 133 -5.14 -3.50 -18.81
C LEU A 133 -5.16 -5.00 -19.15
N LYS A 134 -6.34 -5.62 -19.18
CA LYS A 134 -6.51 -7.04 -19.53
C LYS A 134 -6.07 -7.38 -20.96
N THR A 135 -6.09 -6.43 -21.88
CA THR A 135 -5.68 -6.65 -23.28
C THR A 135 -4.15 -6.70 -23.43
N TYR A 136 -3.42 -6.11 -22.49
CA TYR A 136 -1.94 -6.10 -22.47
C TYR A 136 -1.33 -7.27 -21.68
N THR A 137 -2.15 -8.24 -21.26
CA THR A 137 -1.75 -9.44 -20.50
C THR A 137 -1.87 -10.68 -21.37
#